data_AF-A0A934X8B0-F1
#
_entry.id   AF-A0A934X8B0-F1
#
_cell.length_a   1.000
_cell.length_b   1.000
_cell.length_c   1.000
_cell.angle_alpha   90.00
_cell.angle_beta   90.00
_cell.angle_gamma   90.00
#
_symmetry.space_group_name_H-M   'P 1'
#
loop_
_entity.id
_entity.type
_entity.pdbx_description
1 polymer ?
#
loop_
_entity_poly.entity_id
_entity_poly.type
_entity_poly.pdbx_seq_one_letter_code
_entity_poly.pdbx_strand_id
1 'polypeptide(L)'
;MPLRLIGYWRNEDHPDYPEPSDLIDRDWPDQDRDDIASYLRGGIFFRGFMGLSPCRICGQHNGSSEFTDGVLVWPEGLAHYLTEHAVRLPPSIENYVRQQMDYLDSQKPDIAWWASGAPPTTSIDHPPLAPLRRLAWFGNVQLVQDPDRRHPQLLIAGDTLHLHADGPKARRLVTWYEDLMRATEHDTLPYTR
;
A
#
# COMPACT_ATOMS: atom_id res chain seq x y z
N MET A 1 2.97 9.97 0.21
CA MET A 1 3.77 9.71 1.42
C MET A 1 4.98 8.86 1.05
N PRO A 2 6.10 8.94 1.80
CA PRO A 2 7.26 8.07 1.59
C PRO A 2 6.96 6.62 1.99
N LEU A 3 7.66 5.66 1.37
CA LEU A 3 7.67 4.26 1.81
C LEU A 3 8.33 4.15 3.18
N ARG A 4 7.83 3.25 4.04
CA ARG A 4 8.40 2.99 5.37
C ARG A 4 9.40 1.85 5.29
N LEU A 5 10.64 2.13 5.70
CA LEU A 5 11.73 1.17 5.69
C LEU A 5 11.57 0.14 6.82
N ILE A 6 11.70 -1.14 6.51
CA ILE A 6 11.78 -2.23 7.51
C ILE A 6 12.89 -3.23 7.14
N GLY A 7 13.38 -3.98 8.13
CA GLY A 7 14.35 -5.06 7.88
C GLY A 7 15.78 -4.62 7.62
N TYR A 8 16.12 -3.36 7.95
CA TYR A 8 17.48 -2.86 7.92
C TYR A 8 18.09 -2.98 9.30
N TRP A 9 19.28 -3.55 9.33
CA TRP A 9 19.95 -3.94 10.56
C TRP A 9 21.17 -3.09 10.83
N ARG A 10 21.52 -3.01 12.11
CA ARG A 10 22.72 -2.34 12.61
C ARG A 10 23.96 -2.71 11.79
N ASN A 11 24.76 -1.71 11.47
CA ASN A 11 26.08 -1.85 10.86
C ASN A 11 26.95 -0.62 11.16
N GLU A 12 28.16 -0.56 10.61
CA GLU A 12 29.12 0.53 10.86
C GLU A 12 28.58 1.91 10.42
N ASP A 13 27.87 1.98 9.29
CA ASP A 13 27.30 3.22 8.76
C ASP A 13 25.98 3.61 9.44
N HIS A 14 25.25 2.63 9.96
CA HIS A 14 23.96 2.79 10.63
C HIS A 14 23.94 2.08 11.99
N PRO A 15 24.65 2.63 13.00
CA PRO A 15 24.72 2.02 14.34
C PRO A 15 23.41 2.13 15.12
N ASP A 16 22.50 3.02 14.71
CA ASP A 16 21.20 3.29 15.30
C ASP A 16 20.11 2.30 14.87
N TYR A 17 20.35 1.50 13.83
CA TYR A 17 19.41 0.48 13.40
C TYR A 17 19.28 -0.67 14.42
N PRO A 18 18.16 -1.41 14.37
CA PRO A 18 17.95 -2.57 15.23
C PRO A 18 18.98 -3.66 15.00
N GLU A 19 19.33 -4.38 16.06
CA GLU A 19 20.08 -5.62 15.98
C GLU A 19 19.09 -6.79 15.82
N PRO A 20 19.13 -7.57 14.73
CA PRO A 20 18.15 -8.64 14.49
C PRO A 20 18.15 -9.71 15.58
N SER A 21 19.29 -9.96 16.24
CA SER A 21 19.37 -10.93 17.33
C SER A 21 18.55 -10.53 18.58
N ASP A 22 18.27 -9.23 18.78
CA ASP A 22 17.42 -8.73 19.86
C ASP A 22 15.92 -9.02 19.62
N LEU A 23 15.57 -9.38 18.39
CA LEU A 23 14.19 -9.61 17.94
C LEU A 23 13.86 -11.10 17.80
N ILE A 24 14.74 -12.00 18.24
CA ILE A 24 14.50 -13.45 18.16
C ILE A 24 13.44 -13.86 19.17
N ASP A 25 12.34 -14.41 18.67
CA ASP A 25 11.24 -14.98 19.47
C ASP A 25 11.08 -16.47 19.10
N ARG A 26 11.66 -17.35 19.92
CA ARG A 26 11.63 -18.81 19.67
C ARG A 26 10.28 -19.45 19.99
N ASP A 27 9.42 -18.74 20.71
CA ASP A 27 8.08 -19.20 21.04
C ASP A 27 7.07 -18.78 19.96
N TRP A 28 7.52 -18.03 18.94
CA TRP A 28 6.70 -17.63 17.80
C TRP A 28 6.34 -18.84 16.93
N PRO A 29 5.03 -19.14 16.73
CA PRO A 29 4.61 -20.33 15.97
C PRO A 29 5.12 -20.34 14.53
N ASP A 30 5.60 -21.50 14.08
CA ASP A 30 6.17 -21.67 12.73
C ASP A 30 5.19 -21.24 11.62
N GLN A 31 3.90 -21.58 11.75
CA GLN A 31 2.89 -21.22 10.75
C GLN A 31 2.75 -19.70 10.59
N ASP A 32 2.65 -18.97 11.70
CA ASP A 32 2.50 -17.51 11.69
C ASP A 32 3.71 -16.83 11.03
N ARG A 33 4.89 -17.36 11.32
CA ARG A 33 6.16 -16.90 10.77
C ARG A 33 6.25 -17.15 9.27
N ASP A 34 5.84 -18.33 8.82
CA ASP A 34 5.90 -18.73 7.41
C ASP A 34 4.90 -17.95 6.55
N ASP A 35 3.73 -17.61 7.10
CA ASP A 35 2.72 -16.78 6.44
C ASP A 35 3.27 -15.36 6.16
N ILE A 36 3.86 -14.72 7.17
CA ILE A 36 4.45 -13.38 7.04
C ILE A 36 5.69 -13.41 6.15
N ALA A 37 6.53 -14.45 6.27
CA ALA A 37 7.68 -14.62 5.38
C ALA A 37 7.24 -14.79 3.92
N SER A 38 6.15 -15.51 3.67
CA SER A 38 5.59 -15.69 2.32
C SER A 38 5.08 -14.38 1.74
N TYR A 39 4.39 -13.56 2.55
CA TYR A 39 4.02 -12.19 2.16
C TYR A 39 5.25 -11.36 1.76
N LEU A 40 6.32 -11.38 2.56
CA LEU A 40 7.54 -10.61 2.28
C LEU A 40 8.26 -11.10 1.02
N ARG A 41 8.29 -12.41 0.77
CA ARG A 41 8.87 -12.99 -0.47
C ARG A 41 8.05 -12.65 -1.70
N GLY A 42 6.73 -12.48 -1.54
CA GLY A 42 5.79 -12.11 -2.62
C GLY A 42 5.72 -10.61 -2.92
N GLY A 43 6.57 -9.79 -2.30
CA GLY A 43 6.58 -8.35 -2.51
C GLY A 43 6.84 -7.93 -3.96
N ILE A 44 6.40 -6.72 -4.31
CA ILE A 44 6.65 -6.12 -5.63
C ILE A 44 8.12 -5.72 -5.71
N PHE A 45 8.78 -6.08 -6.80
CA PHE A 45 10.16 -5.63 -7.07
C PHE A 45 10.26 -4.10 -7.01
N PHE A 46 11.12 -3.58 -6.14
CA PHE A 46 11.36 -2.14 -6.02
C PHE A 46 12.65 -1.73 -6.73
N ARG A 47 13.78 -2.35 -6.37
CA ARG A 47 15.09 -2.10 -6.99
C ARG A 47 16.10 -3.19 -6.66
N GLY A 48 17.19 -3.25 -7.43
CA GLY A 48 18.32 -4.14 -7.22
C GLY A 48 19.64 -3.40 -7.08
N PHE A 49 20.62 -4.05 -6.44
CA PHE A 49 21.97 -3.55 -6.22
C PHE A 49 23.00 -4.53 -6.77
N MET A 50 24.22 -4.05 -7.03
CA MET A 50 25.33 -4.87 -7.54
C MET A 50 26.13 -5.59 -6.43
N GLY A 51 25.58 -5.70 -5.23
CA GLY A 51 26.21 -6.33 -4.07
C GLY A 51 25.25 -7.24 -3.32
N LEU A 52 25.77 -8.33 -2.77
CA LEU A 52 25.02 -9.26 -1.93
C LEU A 52 25.07 -8.80 -0.48
N SER A 53 23.93 -8.80 0.20
CA SER A 53 23.86 -8.54 1.63
C SER A 53 24.01 -9.86 2.41
N PRO A 54 25.00 -10.02 3.30
CA PRO A 54 25.07 -11.22 4.15
C PRO A 54 24.10 -11.11 5.33
N CYS A 55 23.50 -12.23 5.71
CA CYS A 55 22.73 -12.34 6.95
C CYS A 55 23.63 -12.02 8.15
N ARG A 56 23.16 -11.14 9.04
CA ARG A 56 23.89 -10.71 10.24
C ARG A 56 23.99 -11.79 11.32
N ILE A 57 23.20 -12.85 11.22
CA ILE A 57 23.17 -13.95 12.20
C ILE A 57 24.00 -15.13 11.69
N CYS A 58 23.77 -15.61 10.46
CA CYS A 58 24.45 -16.81 9.94
C CYS A 58 25.48 -16.55 8.83
N GLY A 59 25.60 -15.31 8.34
CA GLY A 59 26.57 -14.93 7.30
C GLY A 59 26.21 -15.38 5.87
N GLN A 60 25.12 -16.12 5.67
CA GLN A 60 24.71 -16.57 4.34
C GLN A 60 24.32 -15.39 3.43
N HIS A 61 24.48 -15.57 2.12
CA HIS A 61 24.01 -14.60 1.13
C HIS A 61 22.49 -14.43 1.24
N ASN A 62 22.06 -13.18 1.43
CA ASN A 62 20.69 -12.84 1.81
C ASN A 62 20.06 -11.82 0.85
N GLY A 63 20.28 -12.03 -0.44
CA GLY A 63 19.72 -11.23 -1.53
C GLY A 63 20.52 -9.99 -1.90
N SER A 64 20.10 -9.38 -3.01
CA SER A 64 20.65 -8.13 -3.55
C SER A 64 19.56 -7.17 -4.04
N SER A 65 18.31 -7.43 -3.69
CA SER A 65 17.16 -6.64 -4.11
C SER A 65 16.35 -6.12 -2.93
N GLU A 66 15.47 -5.15 -3.22
CA GLU A 66 14.44 -4.65 -2.32
C GLU A 66 13.07 -4.89 -2.93
N PHE A 67 12.11 -5.17 -2.05
CA PHE A 67 10.69 -5.34 -2.34
C PHE A 67 9.85 -4.29 -1.64
N THR A 68 8.63 -4.10 -2.16
CA THR A 68 7.63 -3.17 -1.60
C THR A 68 6.22 -3.70 -1.84
N ASP A 69 5.26 -3.24 -1.03
CA ASP A 69 3.82 -3.37 -1.28
C ASP A 69 3.17 -2.01 -1.60
N GLY A 70 3.98 -0.95 -1.75
CA GLY A 70 3.52 0.43 -1.90
C GLY A 70 3.39 1.22 -0.61
N VAL A 71 3.58 0.60 0.56
CA VAL A 71 3.59 1.25 1.89
C VAL A 71 4.90 0.98 2.63
N LEU A 72 5.34 -0.26 2.67
CA LEU A 72 6.59 -0.72 3.25
C LEU A 72 7.62 -0.96 2.13
N VAL A 73 8.91 -0.85 2.47
CA VAL A 73 10.03 -1.27 1.62
C VAL A 73 11.02 -2.05 2.47
N TRP A 74 11.50 -3.19 1.94
CA TRP A 74 12.33 -4.14 2.69
C TRP A 74 13.33 -4.86 1.79
N PRO A 75 14.44 -5.37 2.35
CA PRO A 75 15.37 -6.18 1.58
C PRO A 75 14.78 -7.56 1.30
N GLU A 76 15.10 -8.12 0.14
CA GLU A 76 14.75 -9.48 -0.30
C GLU A 76 14.98 -10.53 0.81
N GLY A 77 16.11 -10.40 1.51
CA GLY A 77 16.53 -11.29 2.58
C GLY A 77 15.78 -11.16 3.91
N LEU A 78 14.80 -10.25 4.04
CA LEU A 78 14.08 -10.09 5.32
C LEU A 78 13.37 -11.39 5.73
N ALA A 79 12.77 -12.11 4.77
CA ALA A 79 12.07 -13.36 5.04
C ALA A 79 12.98 -14.47 5.63
N HIS A 80 14.27 -14.47 5.28
CA HIS A 80 15.25 -15.41 5.85
C HIS A 80 15.44 -15.20 7.37
N TYR A 81 15.42 -13.96 7.85
CA TYR A 81 15.50 -13.68 9.29
C TYR A 81 14.29 -14.24 10.05
N LEU A 82 13.11 -14.17 9.46
CA LEU A 82 11.91 -14.77 10.03
C LEU A 82 12.10 -16.28 10.06
N THR A 83 12.23 -16.95 8.90
CA THR A 83 12.14 -18.42 8.86
C THR A 83 13.34 -19.15 9.47
N GLU A 84 14.57 -18.64 9.30
CA GLU A 84 15.77 -19.34 9.77
C GLU A 84 16.22 -18.91 11.16
N HIS A 85 15.80 -17.73 11.61
CA HIS A 85 16.30 -17.13 12.85
C HIS A 85 15.21 -16.73 13.84
N ALA A 86 13.93 -16.94 13.50
CA ALA A 86 12.79 -16.57 14.32
C ALA A 86 12.80 -15.09 14.74
N VAL A 87 13.34 -14.21 13.88
CA VAL A 87 13.30 -12.77 14.09
C VAL A 87 11.88 -12.29 13.87
N ARG A 88 11.22 -11.91 14.97
CA ARG A 88 9.84 -11.43 14.95
C ARG A 88 9.81 -9.92 14.77
N LEU A 89 9.12 -9.48 13.72
CA LEU A 89 8.96 -8.06 13.42
C LEU A 89 8.13 -7.36 14.50
N PRO A 90 8.29 -6.03 14.69
CA PRO A 90 7.47 -5.28 15.63
C PRO A 90 5.96 -5.49 15.39
N PRO A 91 5.13 -5.56 16.44
CA PRO A 91 3.70 -5.88 16.31
C PRO A 91 2.92 -4.98 15.35
N SER A 92 3.33 -3.71 15.19
CA SER A 92 2.71 -2.78 14.24
C SER A 92 2.91 -3.20 12.78
N ILE A 93 4.03 -3.82 12.46
CA ILE A 93 4.33 -4.36 11.13
C ILE A 93 3.63 -5.71 10.94
N GLU A 94 3.70 -6.59 11.95
CA GLU A 94 3.00 -7.88 11.92
C GLU A 94 1.49 -7.68 11.68
N ASN A 95 0.85 -6.80 12.45
CA ASN A 95 -0.58 -6.51 12.31
C ASN A 95 -0.91 -5.91 10.94
N TYR A 96 -0.06 -5.03 10.41
CA TYR A 96 -0.25 -4.45 9.08
C TYR A 96 -0.20 -5.53 7.98
N VAL A 97 0.80 -6.41 8.03
CA VAL A 97 0.96 -7.50 7.05
C VAL A 97 -0.27 -8.42 7.08
N ARG A 98 -0.71 -8.82 8.27
CA ARG A 98 -1.90 -9.67 8.43
C ARG A 98 -3.16 -9.00 7.88
N GLN A 99 -3.39 -7.73 8.21
CA GLN A 99 -4.52 -6.97 7.65
C GLN A 99 -4.47 -6.88 6.12
N GLN A 100 -3.27 -6.79 5.55
CA GLN A 100 -3.11 -6.75 4.10
C GLN A 100 -3.37 -8.12 3.46
N MET A 101 -2.93 -9.21 4.10
CA MET A 101 -3.25 -10.58 3.68
C MET A 101 -4.76 -10.84 3.74
N ASP A 102 -5.41 -10.55 4.87
CA ASP A 102 -6.86 -10.68 5.04
C ASP A 102 -7.63 -9.87 4.00
N TYR A 103 -7.17 -8.64 3.72
CA TYR A 103 -7.76 -7.81 2.68
C TYR A 103 -7.64 -8.46 1.30
N LEU A 104 -6.45 -8.95 0.93
CA LEU A 104 -6.23 -9.59 -0.38
C LEU A 104 -7.05 -10.88 -0.52
N ASP A 105 -7.11 -11.70 0.52
CA ASP A 105 -7.90 -12.95 0.55
C ASP A 105 -9.40 -12.67 0.45
N SER A 106 -9.86 -11.52 0.96
CA SER A 106 -11.26 -11.10 0.81
C SER A 106 -11.62 -10.58 -0.59
N GLN A 107 -10.62 -10.30 -1.44
CA GLN A 107 -10.89 -9.83 -2.80
C GLN A 107 -11.34 -10.97 -3.70
N LYS A 108 -12.25 -10.67 -4.63
CA LYS A 108 -12.69 -11.62 -5.66
C LYS A 108 -12.03 -11.28 -6.99
N PRO A 109 -11.43 -12.26 -7.69
CA PRO A 109 -10.92 -12.02 -9.03
C PRO A 109 -12.09 -11.68 -9.98
N ASP A 110 -11.91 -10.67 -10.82
CA ASP A 110 -12.87 -10.33 -11.87
C ASP A 110 -12.71 -11.25 -13.09
N ILE A 111 -13.32 -12.42 -12.98
CA ILE A 111 -13.29 -13.46 -14.03
C ILE A 111 -13.96 -12.96 -15.32
N ALA A 112 -15.02 -12.15 -15.21
CA ALA A 112 -15.74 -11.64 -16.37
C ALA A 112 -14.88 -10.65 -17.17
N TRP A 113 -14.18 -9.75 -16.48
CA TRP A 113 -13.24 -8.83 -17.12
C TRP A 113 -12.14 -9.58 -17.89
N TRP A 114 -11.55 -10.61 -17.27
CA TRP A 114 -10.55 -11.43 -17.97
C TRP A 114 -11.16 -12.17 -19.18
N ALA A 115 -12.32 -12.80 -19.00
CA ALA A 115 -13.02 -13.52 -20.07
C ALA A 115 -13.41 -12.63 -21.26
N SER A 116 -13.61 -11.33 -21.02
CA SER A 116 -13.89 -10.35 -22.07
C SER A 116 -12.66 -9.92 -22.89
N GLY A 117 -11.47 -10.45 -22.56
CA GLY A 117 -10.22 -10.15 -23.28
C GLY A 117 -9.51 -8.90 -22.76
N ALA A 118 -9.67 -8.56 -21.48
CA ALA A 118 -9.06 -7.39 -20.84
C ALA A 118 -9.31 -6.09 -21.65
N PRO A 119 -10.59 -5.68 -21.81
CA PRO A 119 -10.97 -4.58 -22.68
C PRO A 119 -10.25 -3.29 -22.28
N PRO A 120 -9.89 -2.44 -23.26
CA PRO A 120 -9.14 -1.22 -23.00
C PRO A 120 -9.93 -0.33 -22.04
N THR A 121 -9.21 0.21 -21.06
CA THR A 121 -9.76 1.19 -20.16
C THR A 121 -9.99 2.52 -20.86
N THR A 122 -11.14 2.67 -21.50
CA THR A 122 -11.60 3.95 -22.03
C THR A 122 -13.10 4.18 -21.81
N SER A 123 -13.80 3.24 -21.15
CA SER A 123 -15.25 3.29 -20.91
C SER A 123 -15.58 3.46 -19.43
N ILE A 124 -16.68 4.16 -19.13
CA ILE A 124 -17.27 4.26 -17.78
C ILE A 124 -17.56 2.86 -17.20
N ASP A 125 -17.89 1.89 -18.06
CA ASP A 125 -18.21 0.52 -17.67
C ASP A 125 -16.96 -0.34 -17.38
N HIS A 126 -15.76 0.14 -17.74
CA HIS A 126 -14.48 -0.53 -17.54
C HIS A 126 -13.44 0.46 -16.99
N PRO A 127 -13.44 0.71 -15.67
CA PRO A 127 -12.52 1.66 -15.04
C PRO A 127 -11.05 1.24 -15.23
N PRO A 128 -10.09 2.18 -15.12
CA PRO A 128 -8.68 1.86 -15.28
C PRO A 128 -8.27 0.73 -14.39
N LEU A 129 -7.28 -0.04 -14.86
CA LEU A 129 -6.39 -0.77 -13.97
C LEU A 129 -5.80 0.27 -13.02
N ALA A 130 -6.54 0.53 -11.95
CA ALA A 130 -6.16 1.50 -10.95
C ALA A 130 -4.94 0.91 -10.26
N PRO A 131 -3.89 1.71 -10.03
CA PRO A 131 -2.75 1.22 -9.26
C PRO A 131 -3.28 0.66 -7.94
N LEU A 132 -2.80 -0.53 -7.56
CA LEU A 132 -3.06 -1.17 -6.27
C LEU A 132 -2.90 -0.10 -5.18
N ARG A 133 -4.03 0.43 -4.73
CA ARG A 133 -4.17 1.47 -3.71
C ARG A 133 -3.14 2.62 -3.76
N ARG A 134 -3.47 3.65 -4.52
CA ARG A 134 -3.19 5.03 -4.10
C ARG A 134 -4.39 5.58 -3.32
N LEU A 135 -4.80 4.91 -2.23
CA LEU A 135 -5.66 5.50 -1.20
C LEU A 135 -4.76 6.26 -0.24
N ALA A 136 -4.34 7.45 -0.65
CA ALA A 136 -3.87 8.44 0.30
C ALA A 136 -5.08 8.84 1.16
N TRP A 137 -5.21 8.23 2.33
CA TRP A 137 -6.19 8.62 3.32
C TRP A 137 -5.58 9.69 4.21
N PHE A 138 -5.90 10.97 3.94
CA PHE A 138 -5.66 12.08 4.87
C PHE A 138 -6.78 13.11 4.73
N GLY A 139 -7.58 13.28 5.79
CA GLY A 139 -8.54 14.38 5.97
C GLY A 139 -9.95 14.10 5.45
N ASN A 140 -10.87 13.84 6.39
CA ASN A 140 -12.34 14.01 6.37
C ASN A 140 -13.20 13.58 5.15
N VAL A 141 -12.66 12.95 4.10
CA VAL A 141 -13.49 12.45 2.99
C VAL A 141 -13.65 10.93 3.11
N GLN A 142 -14.88 10.49 3.37
CA GLN A 142 -15.28 9.09 3.26
C GLN A 142 -15.96 8.88 1.91
N LEU A 143 -15.36 8.08 1.04
CA LEU A 143 -16.05 7.50 -0.10
C LEU A 143 -16.81 6.27 0.40
N VAL A 144 -18.08 6.46 0.77
CA VAL A 144 -19.00 5.35 1.06
C VAL A 144 -19.71 4.99 -0.25
N GLN A 145 -19.42 3.81 -0.80
CA GLN A 145 -20.30 3.21 -1.80
C GLN A 145 -21.51 2.64 -1.08
N ASP A 146 -22.64 3.35 -1.15
CA ASP A 146 -23.95 2.86 -0.73
C ASP A 146 -24.61 2.13 -1.91
N PRO A 147 -24.78 0.80 -1.86
CA PRO A 147 -25.31 0.01 -2.97
C PRO A 147 -26.81 0.25 -3.24
N ASP A 148 -27.55 0.95 -2.36
CA ASP A 148 -29.01 1.07 -2.45
C ASP A 148 -29.51 2.39 -3.08
N ARG A 149 -28.62 3.28 -3.56
CA ARG A 149 -29.00 4.57 -4.18
C ARG A 149 -28.75 4.63 -5.70
N ARG A 150 -29.77 5.08 -6.45
CA ARG A 150 -29.79 5.15 -7.93
C ARG A 150 -28.82 6.15 -8.58
N HIS A 151 -28.09 6.97 -7.82
CA HIS A 151 -27.03 7.82 -8.34
C HIS A 151 -25.87 7.89 -7.33
N PRO A 152 -24.62 7.59 -7.73
CA PRO A 152 -23.47 7.59 -6.84
C PRO A 152 -23.05 9.04 -6.56
N GLN A 153 -23.51 9.61 -5.45
CA GLN A 153 -23.10 10.95 -5.04
C GLN A 153 -21.91 10.87 -4.10
N LEU A 154 -20.84 11.56 -4.49
CA LEU A 154 -19.60 11.74 -3.75
C LEU A 154 -19.88 12.50 -2.44
N LEU A 155 -19.76 11.84 -1.29
CA LEU A 155 -19.80 12.52 0.02
C LEU A 155 -18.42 13.14 0.30
N ILE A 156 -18.25 14.40 -0.07
CA ILE A 156 -17.16 15.25 0.46
C ILE A 156 -17.70 15.91 1.73
N ALA A 157 -17.13 15.62 2.90
CA ALA A 157 -17.39 16.46 4.07
C ALA A 157 -16.86 17.86 3.78
N GLY A 158 -17.75 18.85 3.86
CA GLY A 158 -17.52 20.23 3.43
C GLY A 158 -16.33 20.94 4.09
N ASP A 159 -15.91 22.01 3.41
CA ASP A 159 -15.07 23.13 3.86
C ASP A 159 -13.59 23.17 3.46
N THR A 160 -12.97 22.13 2.89
CA THR A 160 -11.49 22.16 2.73
C THR A 160 -10.94 22.15 1.31
N LEU A 161 -11.76 21.96 0.28
CA LEU A 161 -11.24 21.89 -1.11
C LEU A 161 -10.59 23.20 -1.56
N HIS A 162 -11.16 24.34 -1.15
CA HIS A 162 -10.63 25.67 -1.49
C HIS A 162 -9.47 26.11 -0.59
N LEU A 163 -9.35 25.54 0.62
CA LEU A 163 -8.32 25.90 1.60
C LEU A 163 -6.96 25.21 1.35
N HIS A 164 -6.92 24.20 0.48
CA HIS A 164 -5.72 23.38 0.25
C HIS A 164 -5.32 23.27 -1.23
N ALA A 165 -5.86 24.13 -2.09
CA ALA A 165 -5.60 24.11 -3.53
C ALA A 165 -4.25 24.75 -3.93
N ASP A 166 -3.16 24.38 -3.26
CA ASP A 166 -1.83 24.82 -3.64
C ASP A 166 -1.17 23.83 -4.61
N GLY A 167 -1.08 24.27 -5.86
CA GLY A 167 -0.31 23.60 -6.90
C GLY A 167 -1.11 23.26 -8.18
N PRO A 168 -0.41 23.02 -9.31
CA PRO A 168 -1.04 22.85 -10.61
C PRO A 168 -1.93 21.61 -10.74
N LYS A 169 -1.74 20.59 -9.89
CA LYS A 169 -2.62 19.39 -9.85
C LYS A 169 -3.94 19.66 -9.13
N ALA A 170 -3.90 20.38 -8.00
CA ALA A 170 -5.11 20.75 -7.27
C ALA A 170 -5.98 21.71 -8.10
N ARG A 171 -5.35 22.66 -8.80
CA ARG A 171 -6.03 23.57 -9.73
C ARG A 171 -6.77 22.81 -10.85
N ARG A 172 -6.14 21.79 -11.44
CA ARG A 172 -6.79 20.94 -12.46
C ARG A 172 -7.97 20.14 -11.91
N LEU A 173 -7.86 19.64 -10.68
CA LEU A 173 -8.94 18.90 -10.02
C LEU A 173 -10.15 19.80 -9.75
N VAL A 174 -9.90 21.03 -9.27
CA VAL A 174 -10.94 22.05 -9.06
C VAL A 174 -11.60 22.42 -10.39
N THR A 175 -10.83 22.71 -11.44
CA THR A 175 -11.39 23.04 -12.77
C THR A 175 -12.22 21.89 -13.34
N TRP A 176 -11.72 20.65 -13.27
CA TRP A 176 -12.46 19.48 -13.73
C TRP A 176 -13.79 19.30 -12.96
N TYR A 177 -13.79 19.57 -11.66
CA TYR A 177 -14.98 19.50 -10.82
C TYR A 177 -15.98 20.63 -11.14
N GLU A 178 -15.51 21.86 -11.36
CA GLU A 178 -16.35 22.98 -11.81
C GLU A 178 -17.00 22.71 -13.18
N ASP A 179 -16.25 22.13 -14.12
CA ASP A 179 -16.76 21.75 -15.43
C ASP A 179 -17.83 20.65 -15.34
N LEU A 180 -17.62 19.66 -14.45
CA LEU A 180 -18.59 18.60 -14.17
C LEU A 180 -19.90 19.17 -13.58
N MET A 181 -19.80 20.11 -12.62
CA MET A 181 -20.97 20.76 -12.01
C MET A 181 -21.76 21.59 -13.03
N ARG A 182 -21.05 22.31 -13.91
CA ARG A 182 -21.66 23.10 -14.98
C ARG A 182 -22.35 22.22 -16.02
N ALA A 183 -21.78 21.07 -16.35
CA ALA A 183 -22.35 20.10 -17.28
C ALA A 183 -23.58 19.35 -16.73
N THR A 184 -23.77 19.37 -15.41
CA THR A 184 -24.86 18.67 -14.71
C THR A 184 -25.96 19.62 -14.20
N GLU A 185 -25.92 20.90 -14.63
CA GLU A 185 -26.91 21.95 -14.28
C GLU A 185 -27.07 22.18 -12.76
N HIS A 186 -26.01 21.94 -12.00
CA HIS A 186 -25.97 22.26 -10.58
C HIS A 186 -25.30 23.63 -10.35
N ASP A 187 -26.11 24.65 -10.07
CA ASP A 187 -25.69 26.06 -10.02
C ASP A 187 -24.81 26.44 -8.81
N THR A 188 -24.79 25.63 -7.75
CA THR A 188 -23.96 25.87 -6.55
C THR A 188 -23.56 24.57 -5.87
N LEU A 189 -22.42 24.58 -5.18
CA LEU A 189 -22.07 23.51 -4.24
C LEU A 189 -23.18 23.43 -3.18
N PRO A 190 -23.74 22.25 -2.89
CA PRO A 190 -24.88 22.08 -1.97
C PRO A 190 -24.60 22.46 -0.50
N TYR A 191 -23.44 23.05 -0.21
CA TYR A 191 -23.02 23.42 1.15
C TYR A 191 -22.37 24.82 1.24
N THR A 192 -22.52 25.68 0.24
CA THR A 192 -22.30 27.12 0.44
C THR A 192 -23.58 27.77 0.96
N ARG A 193 -23.76 27.64 2.29
CA ARG A 193 -24.89 27.99 3.18
C ARG A 193 -25.98 26.94 3.33
#